data_AF-A0A925LRH8-F1
#
_entry.id   AF-A0A925LRH8-F1
#
_cell.length_a   1.000
_cell.length_b   1.000
_cell.length_c   1.000
_cell.angle_alpha   90.00
_cell.angle_beta   90.00
_cell.angle_gamma   90.00
#
_symmetry.space_group_name_H-M   'P 1'
#
loop_
_entity.id
_entity.type
_entity.pdbx_description
1 polymer ?
#
loop_
_entity_poly.entity_id
_entity_poly.type
_entity_poly.pdbx_seq_one_letter_code
_entity_poly.pdbx_strand_id
1 'polypeptide(L)'
;MVFWHPETVANDWHSGSLWSYARTLPGVQVIDDVGSVISRQFGVVTSGQVLVYDSGGQLKFNGGITKARGHSGDSAGSDAVLSIGKSSSETPMKCCAVFGCPLSESTEVASSQESEE
;
A
#
# COMPACT_ATOMS: atom_id res chain seq x y z
N MET A 1 6.38 0.85 -7.02
CA MET A 1 5.18 0.06 -6.70
C MET A 1 5.62 -1.26 -6.11
N VAL A 2 5.12 -1.60 -4.94
CA VAL A 2 5.50 -2.80 -4.19
C VAL A 2 4.34 -3.78 -4.32
N PHE A 3 4.62 -4.99 -4.81
CA PHE A 3 3.63 -6.07 -4.91
C PHE A 3 3.96 -7.10 -3.85
N TRP A 4 3.01 -7.33 -2.95
CA TRP A 4 3.14 -8.37 -1.94
C TRP A 4 3.18 -9.75 -2.59
N HIS A 5 4.09 -10.61 -2.13
CA HIS A 5 4.22 -11.99 -2.58
C HIS A 5 4.47 -12.88 -1.34
N PRO A 6 3.61 -13.87 -1.06
CA PRO A 6 3.86 -14.79 0.05
C PRO A 6 5.12 -15.64 -0.20
N GLU A 7 5.90 -15.90 0.85
CA GLU A 7 7.17 -16.66 0.74
C GLU A 7 6.96 -18.12 0.29
N THR A 8 5.74 -18.66 0.47
CA THR A 8 5.40 -20.07 0.25
C THR A 8 4.99 -20.41 -1.19
N VAL A 9 4.86 -19.42 -2.07
CA VAL A 9 4.43 -19.64 -3.47
C VAL A 9 5.58 -19.45 -4.45
N ALA A 10 5.39 -19.91 -5.69
CA ALA A 10 6.43 -19.90 -6.70
C ALA A 10 6.78 -18.46 -7.14
N ASN A 11 8.04 -18.25 -7.55
CA ASN A 11 8.58 -16.94 -7.92
C ASN A 11 7.88 -16.25 -9.10
N ASP A 12 7.07 -16.96 -9.88
CA ASP A 12 6.29 -16.42 -11.01
C ASP A 12 4.85 -16.05 -10.62
N TRP A 13 4.48 -16.15 -9.34
CA TRP A 13 3.14 -15.87 -8.84
C TRP A 13 2.64 -14.45 -9.17
N HIS A 14 3.55 -13.47 -9.19
CA HIS A 14 3.22 -12.07 -9.45
C HIS A 14 2.94 -11.75 -10.94
N SER A 15 2.97 -12.73 -11.86
CA SER A 15 2.88 -12.53 -13.33
C SER A 15 1.50 -12.12 -13.87
N GLY A 16 0.71 -11.39 -13.09
CA GLY A 16 -0.60 -10.88 -13.50
C GLY A 16 -0.54 -9.67 -14.45
N SER A 17 -1.71 -9.30 -14.98
CA SER A 17 -1.86 -8.12 -15.86
C SER A 17 -1.45 -6.82 -15.17
N LEU A 18 -1.76 -6.67 -13.88
CA LEU A 18 -1.41 -5.46 -13.10
C LEU A 18 0.11 -5.29 -12.92
N TRP A 19 0.83 -6.38 -12.64
CA TRP A 19 2.29 -6.37 -12.56
C TRP A 19 2.93 -5.99 -13.90
N SER A 20 2.46 -6.63 -14.97
CA SER A 20 2.95 -6.37 -16.33
C SER A 20 2.70 -4.91 -16.73
N TYR A 21 1.52 -4.37 -16.44
CA TYR A 21 1.18 -2.97 -16.68
C TYR A 21 2.02 -2.00 -15.83
N ALA A 22 2.21 -2.26 -14.54
CA ALA A 22 3.00 -1.39 -13.66
C ALA A 22 4.45 -1.24 -14.17
N ARG A 23 5.01 -2.29 -14.78
CA ARG A 23 6.36 -2.27 -15.37
C ARG A 23 6.48 -1.43 -16.65
N THR A 24 5.38 -1.06 -17.28
CA THR A 24 5.40 -0.17 -18.47
C THR A 24 5.30 1.31 -18.10
N LEU A 25 5.02 1.64 -16.84
CA LEU A 25 4.86 3.02 -16.39
C LEU A 25 6.21 3.74 -16.31
N PRO A 26 6.38 4.90 -16.98
CA PRO A 26 7.62 5.67 -16.88
C PRO A 26 7.92 6.12 -15.46
N GLY A 27 9.18 5.97 -15.03
CA GLY A 27 9.63 6.37 -13.70
C GLY A 27 9.14 5.49 -12.55
N VAL A 28 8.46 4.37 -12.83
CA VAL A 28 8.00 3.42 -11.81
C VAL A 28 8.97 2.25 -11.70
N GLN A 29 9.55 2.05 -10.53
CA GLN A 29 10.19 0.80 -10.17
C GLN A 29 9.14 -0.16 -9.60
N VAL A 30 9.07 -1.38 -10.13
CA VAL A 30 8.24 -2.47 -9.60
C VAL A 30 9.12 -3.38 -8.75
N ILE A 31 8.67 -3.68 -7.53
CA ILE A 31 9.40 -4.52 -6.57
C ILE A 31 8.50 -5.68 -6.14
N ASP A 32 9.06 -6.89 -6.18
CA ASP A 32 8.46 -8.10 -5.61
C ASP A 32 8.79 -8.15 -4.10
N ASP A 33 7.77 -8.06 -3.25
CA ASP A 33 7.91 -8.01 -1.79
C ASP A 33 7.60 -9.36 -1.16
N VAL A 34 8.55 -10.27 -1.35
CA VAL A 34 8.50 -11.63 -0.81
C VAL A 34 8.45 -11.57 0.73
N GLY A 35 7.42 -12.14 1.34
CA GLY A 35 7.26 -12.18 2.79
C GLY A 35 6.87 -10.85 3.45
N SER A 36 6.43 -9.85 2.67
CA SER A 36 6.04 -8.51 3.16
C SER A 36 7.16 -7.72 3.86
N VAL A 37 8.43 -7.95 3.52
CA VAL A 37 9.59 -7.29 4.18
C VAL A 37 9.52 -5.77 4.05
N ILE A 38 9.34 -5.27 2.82
CA ILE A 38 9.26 -3.83 2.54
C ILE A 38 7.97 -3.27 3.11
N SER A 39 6.84 -3.93 2.86
CA SER A 39 5.54 -3.47 3.37
C SER A 39 5.55 -3.31 4.89
N ARG A 40 6.13 -4.27 5.64
CA ARG A 40 6.29 -4.17 7.10
C ARG A 40 7.22 -3.03 7.51
N GLN A 41 8.36 -2.86 6.84
CA GLN A 41 9.31 -1.78 7.14
C GLN A 41 8.68 -0.39 6.98
N PHE A 42 7.77 -0.23 6.02
CA PHE A 42 7.05 1.02 5.76
C PHE A 42 5.70 1.15 6.50
N GLY A 43 5.33 0.16 7.33
CA GLY A 43 4.06 0.16 8.06
C GLY A 43 2.81 0.04 7.18
N VAL A 44 2.95 -0.59 6.01
CA VAL A 44 1.88 -0.81 5.05
C VAL A 44 1.16 -2.11 5.37
N VAL A 45 -0.14 -2.02 5.61
CA VAL A 45 -0.96 -3.16 6.04
C VAL A 45 -2.12 -3.48 5.09
N THR A 46 -2.46 -2.55 4.19
CA THR A 46 -3.60 -2.68 3.29
C THR A 46 -3.18 -2.44 1.84
N SER A 47 -3.64 -3.29 0.92
CA SER A 47 -3.40 -3.13 -0.52
C SER A 47 -3.94 -1.78 -1.00
N GLY A 48 -3.15 -1.04 -1.79
CA GLY A 48 -3.55 0.28 -2.31
C GLY A 48 -3.26 1.46 -1.38
N GLN A 49 -2.59 1.23 -0.25
CA GLN A 49 -2.03 2.29 0.57
C GLN A 49 -0.87 2.97 -0.18
N VAL A 50 -0.84 4.31 -0.13
CA VAL A 50 0.15 5.15 -0.79
C VAL A 50 0.90 5.95 0.26
N LEU A 51 2.23 5.99 0.12
CA LEU A 51 3.13 6.79 0.94
C LEU A 51 3.86 7.77 0.02
N VAL A 52 3.92 9.04 0.43
CA VAL A 52 4.68 10.08 -0.28
C VAL A 52 5.68 10.69 0.69
N TYR A 53 6.94 10.72 0.26
CA TYR A 53 8.05 11.31 1.00
C TYR A 53 8.56 12.55 0.25
N ASP A 54 9.03 13.55 0.98
CA ASP A 54 9.76 14.67 0.38
C ASP A 54 11.22 14.29 0.06
N SER A 55 11.97 15.22 -0.53
CA SER A 55 13.39 15.03 -0.86
C SER A 55 14.29 14.85 0.37
N GLY A 56 13.83 15.24 1.56
CA GLY A 56 14.50 15.00 2.84
C GLY A 56 14.12 13.67 3.50
N GLY A 57 13.27 12.86 2.87
CA GLY A 57 12.80 11.58 3.41
C GLY A 57 11.71 11.72 4.48
N GLN A 58 11.08 12.90 4.63
CA GLN A 58 9.97 13.07 5.56
C GLN A 58 8.67 12.59 4.92
N LEU A 59 7.89 11.81 5.66
CA LEU A 59 6.57 11.34 5.23
C LEU A 59 5.57 12.51 5.18
N LYS A 60 5.02 12.78 3.99
CA LYS A 60 4.02 13.84 3.75
C LYS A 60 2.61 13.31 3.50
N PHE A 61 2.48 12.05 3.09
CA PHE A 61 1.17 11.42 2.90
C PHE A 61 1.22 9.95 3.27
N ASN A 62 0.18 9.47 3.96
CA ASN A 62 -0.06 8.06 4.23
C ASN A 62 -1.57 7.77 4.15
N GLY A 63 -2.02 7.12 3.09
CA GLY A 63 -3.43 6.83 2.92
C GLY A 63 -3.81 6.26 1.56
N GLY A 64 -5.11 6.13 1.32
CA GLY A 64 -5.65 5.71 0.02
C GLY A 64 -5.84 6.89 -0.93
N ILE A 65 -5.74 6.63 -2.23
CA ILE A 65 -5.99 7.63 -3.29
C ILE A 65 -7.35 7.45 -3.97
N THR A 66 -8.19 6.53 -3.49
CA THR A 66 -9.56 6.30 -3.99
C THR A 66 -10.57 6.59 -2.88
N LYS A 67 -11.73 7.17 -3.23
CA LYS A 67 -12.79 7.51 -2.27
C LYS A 67 -13.45 6.28 -1.63
N ALA A 68 -13.61 5.20 -2.40
CA ALA A 68 -14.21 3.94 -1.97
C ALA A 68 -13.84 2.82 -2.96
N ARG A 69 -14.11 1.56 -2.59
CA ARG A 69 -13.96 0.41 -3.50
C ARG A 69 -14.86 0.58 -4.73
N GLY A 70 -14.29 0.38 -5.92
CA GLY A 70 -15.04 0.42 -7.20
C GLY A 70 -15.51 1.80 -7.66
N HIS A 71 -15.09 2.89 -7.01
CA HIS A 71 -15.51 4.25 -7.36
C HIS A 71 -14.41 5.01 -8.10
N SER A 72 -14.74 5.52 -9.28
CA SER A 72 -13.90 6.45 -10.04
C SER A 72 -14.30 7.89 -9.74
N GLY A 73 -13.37 8.84 -9.86
CA GLY A 73 -13.61 10.27 -9.69
C GLY A 73 -12.82 10.88 -8.54
N ASP A 74 -13.26 12.06 -8.10
CA ASP A 74 -12.54 12.89 -7.13
C ASP A 74 -12.26 12.16 -5.82
N SER A 75 -11.05 12.37 -5.32
CA SER A 75 -10.55 11.70 -4.13
C SER A 75 -9.66 12.67 -3.37
N ALA A 76 -10.04 12.97 -2.13
CA ALA A 76 -9.24 13.80 -1.24
C ALA A 76 -7.79 13.30 -1.10
N GLY A 77 -7.58 11.98 -1.19
CA GLY A 77 -6.25 11.38 -1.18
C GLY A 77 -5.46 11.66 -2.46
N SER A 78 -6.10 11.56 -3.64
CA SER A 78 -5.47 11.91 -4.91
C SER A 78 -5.11 13.40 -4.95
N ASP A 79 -6.04 14.26 -4.53
CA ASP A 79 -5.83 15.71 -4.46
C ASP A 79 -4.70 16.07 -3.49
N ALA A 80 -4.61 15.37 -2.36
CA ALA A 80 -3.52 15.52 -1.40
C ALA A 80 -2.16 15.20 -2.04
N VAL A 81 -2.03 14.05 -2.71
CA VAL A 81 -0.79 13.64 -3.40
C VAL A 81 -0.41 14.66 -4.48
N LEU A 82 -1.36 15.10 -5.31
CA LEU A 82 -1.11 16.10 -6.34
C LEU A 82 -0.69 17.45 -5.75
N SER A 83 -1.26 17.85 -4.60
CA SER A 83 -0.90 19.10 -3.93
C SER A 83 0.54 19.12 -3.41
N ILE A 84 1.03 17.96 -2.94
CA ILE A 84 2.42 17.79 -2.48
C ILE A 84 3.39 17.94 -3.66
N GLY A 85 3.08 17.35 -4.82
CA GLY A 85 3.94 17.48 -6.01
C GLY A 85 3.99 18.90 -6.62
N LYS A 86 2.96 19.71 -6.40
CA LYS A 86 2.86 21.09 -6.93
C LYS A 86 3.46 22.15 -6.01
N SER A 87 3.66 21.84 -4.73
CA SER A 87 4.03 22.83 -3.71
C SER A 87 5.43 22.54 -3.17
N SER A 88 6.32 23.53 -3.18
CA SER A 88 7.62 23.46 -2.49
C SER A 88 7.53 23.78 -0.98
N SER A 89 6.32 24.08 -0.48
CA SER A 89 6.10 24.50 0.91
C SER A 89 5.77 23.31 1.81
N GLU A 90 6.11 23.43 3.09
CA GLU A 90 5.80 22.46 4.14
C GLU A 90 4.29 22.23 4.25
N THR A 91 3.81 21.21 3.55
CA THR A 91 2.42 20.77 3.66
C THR A 91 2.33 19.84 4.88
N PRO A 92 1.37 20.04 5.80
CA PRO A 92 1.13 19.12 6.90
C PRO A 92 0.92 17.70 6.38
N MET A 93 1.32 16.69 7.18
CA MET A 93 1.06 15.30 6.86
C MET A 93 -0.45 15.08 6.68
N LYS A 94 -0.84 14.49 5.55
CA LYS A 94 -2.25 14.14 5.27
C LYS A 94 -2.45 12.63 5.31
N CYS A 95 -3.60 12.20 5.81
CA CYS A 95 -4.03 10.81 5.79
C CYS A 95 -5.44 10.66 5.22
N CYS A 96 -5.69 9.54 4.56
CA CYS A 96 -6.99 9.21 3.95
C CYS A 96 -7.25 7.71 4.11
N ALA A 97 -8.53 7.33 4.20
CA ALA A 97 -8.91 5.92 4.30
C ALA A 97 -8.34 5.10 3.13
N VAL A 98 -7.87 3.89 3.44
CA VAL A 98 -7.39 2.92 2.46
C VAL A 98 -8.43 1.82 2.32
N PHE A 99 -8.80 1.48 1.09
CA PHE A 99 -9.74 0.41 0.80
C PHE A 99 -9.04 -0.68 0.02
N GLY A 100 -8.88 -1.85 0.62
CA GLY A 100 -8.11 -2.94 0.04
C GLY A 100 -8.22 -4.23 0.83
N CYS A 101 -7.49 -5.24 0.39
CA CYS A 101 -7.27 -6.46 1.13
C CYS A 101 -6.07 -6.28 2.09
N PRO A 102 -6.05 -6.97 3.24
CA PRO A 102 -4.86 -7.02 4.10
C PRO A 102 -3.63 -7.58 3.37
N LEU A 103 -2.43 -7.07 3.68
CA LEU A 103 -1.14 -7.55 3.14
C LEU A 103 -0.41 -8.54 4.06
N SER A 104 -1.06 -8.99 5.12
CA SER A 104 -0.60 -10.07 5.99
C SER A 104 -1.61 -11.19 5.98
N GLU A 105 -1.13 -12.42 6.01
CA GLU A 105 -1.91 -13.48 6.65
C GLU A 105 -2.09 -13.05 8.11
N SER A 106 -3.33 -12.79 8.52
CA SER A 106 -3.65 -12.82 9.93
C SER A 106 -3.30 -14.23 10.40
N THR A 107 -2.20 -14.40 11.12
CA THR A 107 -2.08 -15.59 11.97
C THR A 107 -3.13 -15.43 13.06
N GLU A 108 -4.34 -15.91 12.80
CA GLU A 108 -5.34 -16.09 13.84
C GLU A 108 -5.22 -17.52 14.34
N VAL A 109 -4.53 -17.68 15.47
CA VAL A 109 -4.84 -18.75 16.42
C VAL A 109 -4.52 -18.26 17.82
N ALA A 110 -5.48 -17.56 18.42
CA ALA A 110 -5.69 -17.67 19.86
C ALA A 110 -6.75 -18.76 20.07
N SER A 111 -6.33 -20.01 19.99
CA SER A 111 -7.06 -21.08 20.65
C SER A 111 -6.84 -20.91 22.15
N SER A 112 -7.80 -20.32 22.84
CA SER A 112 -7.94 -20.46 24.29
C SER A 112 -9.15 -21.36 24.54
N GLN A 113 -8.81 -22.64 24.67
CA GLN A 113 -9.43 -23.75 25.40
C GLN A 113 -10.83 -23.55 26.01
N GLU A 114 -11.66 -24.58 25.78
CA GLU A 114 -12.79 -24.98 26.63
C GLU A 114 -12.46 -24.89 28.13
N SER A 115 -13.43 -24.39 28.89
CA SER A 115 -13.66 -24.83 30.27
C SER A 115 -15.16 -25.03 30.45
N GLU A 116 -15.54 -26.30 30.56
CA GLU A 116 -16.82 -26.78 31.09
C GLU A 116 -17.10 -26.14 32.47
N GLU A 117 -18.34 -25.71 32.70
CA GLU A 117 -19.08 -25.94 33.95
C GLU A 117 -20.58 -25.99 33.68
#